data_AF-A0A401QCG7-F1
#
_entry.id   AF-A0A401QCG7-F1
#
_cell.length_a   1.000
_cell.length_b   1.000
_cell.length_c   1.000
_cell.angle_alpha   90.00
_cell.angle_beta   90.00
_cell.angle_gamma   90.00
#
_symmetry.space_group_name_H-M   'P 1'
#
loop_
_entity.id
_entity.type
_entity.pdbx_description
1 polymer ?
#
loop_
_entity_poly.entity_id
_entity_poly.type
_entity_poly.pdbx_seq_one_letter_code
_entity_poly.pdbx_strand_id
1 'polypeptide(L)'
;MSRAESFVDGTRCEMSDSAATSSYRLCVMGRCRIFGCDGKLDSGQMMDNCRVCGGNNSSCRRLVSSFTEGTAREYVTFLTVPPQSTNVRISNNQAVFSHL
;
A
#
# COMPACT_ATOMS: atom_id res chain seq x y z
N MET A 1 -6.59 -28.12 -11.90
CA MET A 1 -5.51 -28.92 -11.27
C MET A 1 -4.58 -27.96 -10.56
N SER A 2 -4.31 -28.16 -9.27
CA SER A 2 -3.26 -27.42 -8.56
C SER A 2 -1.88 -27.96 -8.99
N ARG A 3 -0.87 -27.08 -9.04
CA ARG A 3 0.51 -27.45 -9.42
C ARG A 3 1.29 -28.14 -8.29
N ALA A 4 0.88 -27.93 -7.05
CA ALA A 4 1.49 -28.46 -5.83
C ALA A 4 0.44 -28.44 -4.69
N GLU A 5 0.80 -29.00 -3.54
CA GLU A 5 -0.05 -29.05 -2.35
C GLU A 5 -0.20 -27.68 -1.67
N SER A 6 0.91 -26.97 -1.44
CA SER A 6 0.91 -25.64 -0.82
C SER A 6 2.14 -24.80 -1.18
N PHE A 7 2.04 -23.49 -1.00
CA PHE A 7 3.19 -22.58 -1.05
C PHE A 7 4.01 -22.70 0.23
N VAL A 8 5.33 -22.45 0.12
CA VAL A 8 6.26 -22.42 1.26
C VAL A 8 5.83 -21.35 2.27
N ASP A 9 5.98 -21.66 3.55
CA ASP A 9 5.68 -20.74 4.63
C ASP A 9 6.46 -19.42 4.48
N GLY A 10 5.78 -18.30 4.66
CA GLY A 10 6.32 -16.96 4.41
C GLY A 10 6.13 -16.44 2.98
N THR A 11 5.57 -17.23 2.05
CA THR A 11 5.14 -16.73 0.73
C THR A 11 4.02 -15.70 0.91
N ARG A 12 4.10 -14.54 0.24
CA ARG A 12 3.00 -13.56 0.28
C ARG A 12 1.73 -14.12 -0.34
N CYS A 13 0.60 -13.81 0.26
CA CYS A 13 -0.71 -14.24 -0.20
C CYS A 13 -1.74 -13.12 -0.09
N GLU A 14 -2.83 -13.22 -0.85
CA GLU A 14 -3.93 -12.26 -0.83
C GLU A 14 -5.21 -12.96 -0.36
N MET A 15 -6.05 -12.22 0.36
CA MET A 15 -7.42 -12.64 0.70
C MET A 15 -8.38 -11.69 -0.01
N SER A 16 -9.59 -12.14 -0.31
CA SER A 16 -10.63 -11.33 -0.95
C SER A 16 -11.03 -10.10 -0.13
N ASP A 17 -10.84 -10.13 1.19
CA ASP A 17 -11.10 -8.98 2.06
C ASP A 17 -9.91 -8.02 2.12
N SER A 18 -10.12 -6.87 1.49
CA SER A 18 -9.21 -5.72 1.37
C SER A 18 -9.05 -4.91 2.66
N ALA A 19 -9.71 -5.31 3.76
CA ALA A 19 -9.82 -4.54 5.00
C ALA A 19 -8.49 -4.29 5.74
N ALA A 20 -7.42 -5.02 5.43
CA ALA A 20 -6.14 -4.88 6.11
C ALA A 20 -5.03 -4.44 5.15
N THR A 21 -5.02 -3.17 4.76
CA THR A 21 -3.92 -2.56 3.99
C THR A 21 -2.64 -2.41 4.84
N SER A 22 -2.79 -2.45 6.17
CA SER A 22 -1.76 -2.20 7.17
C SER A 22 -1.19 -3.47 7.84
N SER A 23 -1.55 -4.67 7.35
CA SER A 23 -1.07 -5.96 7.83
C SER A 23 -0.35 -6.75 6.74
N TYR A 24 0.60 -7.60 7.13
CA TYR A 24 1.25 -8.53 6.22
C TYR A 24 0.43 -9.80 6.09
N ARG A 25 0.38 -10.37 4.89
CA ARG A 25 -0.33 -11.64 4.62
C ARG A 25 0.65 -12.66 4.08
N LEU A 26 0.81 -13.76 4.80
CA LEU A 26 1.79 -14.80 4.51
C LEU A 26 1.14 -16.18 4.58
N CYS A 27 1.58 -17.10 3.72
CA CYS A 27 1.22 -18.50 3.82
C CYS A 27 1.86 -19.11 5.07
N VAL A 28 1.06 -19.85 5.84
CA VAL A 28 1.50 -20.71 6.94
C VAL A 28 0.71 -22.01 6.86
N MET A 29 1.39 -23.13 6.66
CA MET A 29 0.79 -24.45 6.46
C MET A 29 -0.26 -24.45 5.33
N GLY A 30 0.09 -23.83 4.21
CA GLY A 30 -0.77 -23.75 3.01
C GLY A 30 -2.02 -22.88 3.14
N ARG A 31 -2.18 -22.14 4.25
CA ARG A 31 -3.26 -21.17 4.43
C ARG A 31 -2.72 -19.76 4.50
N CYS A 32 -3.41 -18.82 3.87
CA CYS A 32 -3.08 -17.41 4.01
C CYS A 32 -3.43 -16.95 5.43
N ARG A 33 -2.49 -16.32 6.13
CA ARG A 33 -2.63 -15.83 7.50
C ARG A 33 -2.23 -14.36 7.61
N ILE A 34 -2.75 -13.68 8.62
CA ILE A 34 -2.53 -12.25 8.85
C ILE A 34 -1.46 -12.06 9.93
N PHE A 35 -0.49 -11.21 9.65
CA PHE A 35 0.56 -10.80 10.57
C PHE A 35 0.44 -9.30 10.80
N GLY A 36 0.52 -8.87 12.05
CA GLY A 36 0.55 -7.44 12.36
C GLY A 36 1.82 -6.77 11.87
N CYS A 37 1.86 -5.44 11.96
CA CYS A 37 3.04 -4.64 11.60
C CYS A 37 4.29 -4.98 12.44
N ASP A 38 4.11 -5.63 13.59
CA ASP A 38 5.16 -6.13 14.48
C ASP A 38 5.70 -7.51 14.08
N GLY A 39 5.20 -8.09 12.98
CA GLY A 39 5.64 -9.38 12.45
C GLY A 39 5.09 -10.58 13.19
N LYS A 40 4.12 -10.40 14.09
CA LYS A 40 3.49 -11.49 14.85
C LYS A 40 2.18 -11.94 14.20
N LEU A 41 1.98 -13.25 14.15
CA LEU A 41 0.75 -13.88 13.65
C LEU A 41 -0.44 -13.44 14.51
N ASP A 42 -1.50 -12.97 13.85
CA ASP A 42 -2.78 -12.59 14.47
C ASP A 42 -2.66 -11.56 15.63
N SER A 43 -1.62 -10.70 15.63
CA SER A 43 -1.39 -9.72 16.70
C SER A 43 -2.35 -8.54 16.71
N GLY A 44 -3.05 -8.29 15.60
CA GLY A 44 -3.93 -7.15 15.42
C GLY A 44 -3.22 -5.78 15.30
N GLN A 45 -1.89 -5.74 15.39
CA GLN A 45 -1.13 -4.49 15.28
C GLN A 45 -1.11 -3.97 13.84
N MET A 46 -1.41 -2.69 13.68
CA MET A 46 -1.51 -2.05 12.36
C MET A 46 -0.55 -0.86 12.25
N MET A 47 -0.04 -0.65 11.04
CA MET A 47 0.64 0.60 10.68
C MET A 47 -0.35 1.77 10.71
N ASP A 48 0.08 2.90 11.27
CA ASP A 48 -0.63 4.17 11.16
C ASP A 48 -0.37 4.86 9.80
N ASN A 49 -0.96 6.03 9.57
CA ASN A 49 -0.79 6.80 8.32
C ASN A 49 0.66 7.27 8.09
N CYS A 50 1.45 7.35 9.15
CA CYS A 50 2.87 7.71 9.14
C CYS A 50 3.77 6.47 8.99
N ARG A 51 3.18 5.29 8.76
CA ARG A 51 3.85 3.98 8.75
C ARG A 51 4.63 3.68 10.04
N VAL A 52 4.13 4.13 11.18
CA VAL A 52 4.59 3.73 12.50
C VAL A 52 3.68 2.60 13.01
N CYS A 53 4.29 1.49 13.42
CA CYS A 53 3.55 0.34 13.94
C CYS A 53 2.92 0.66 15.29
N GLY A 54 1.59 0.54 15.41
CA GLY A 54 0.85 0.96 16.60
C GLY A 54 0.89 2.48 16.84
N GLY A 55 1.19 3.26 15.79
CA GLY A 55 1.29 4.70 15.87
C GLY A 55 -0.08 5.40 16.00
N ASN A 56 -0.04 6.69 16.32
CA ASN A 56 -1.22 7.53 16.57
C ASN A 56 -1.39 8.65 15.53
N ASN A 57 -0.72 8.56 14.37
CA ASN A 57 -0.72 9.55 13.29
C ASN A 57 -0.09 10.92 13.63
N SER A 58 0.71 11.02 14.69
CA SER A 58 1.30 12.31 15.13
C SER A 58 2.69 12.61 14.55
N SER A 59 3.39 11.61 14.00
CA SER A 59 4.77 11.75 13.52
C SER A 59 4.90 12.28 12.09
N CYS A 60 3.78 12.53 11.41
CA CYS A 60 3.74 13.05 10.05
C CYS A 60 2.58 14.05 9.87
N ARG A 61 2.61 14.80 8.76
CA ARG A 61 1.53 15.72 8.38
C ARG A 61 0.99 15.38 7.00
N ARG A 62 -0.29 15.63 6.79
CA ARG A 62 -0.94 15.45 5.48
C ARG A 62 -0.62 16.63 4.56
N LEU A 63 -0.21 16.32 3.33
CA LEU A 63 -0.03 17.30 2.25
C LEU A 63 -1.06 17.03 1.15
N VAL A 64 -1.64 18.11 0.60
CA VAL A 64 -2.61 18.05 -0.50
C VAL A 64 -2.24 19.10 -1.52
N SER A 65 -2.12 18.69 -2.78
CA SER A 65 -1.81 19.56 -3.91
C SER A 65 -2.54 19.07 -5.17
N SER A 66 -2.72 19.98 -6.12
CA SER A 66 -3.31 19.70 -7.44
C SER A 66 -2.38 20.17 -8.54
N PHE A 67 -2.48 19.53 -9.72
CA PHE A 67 -1.73 19.90 -10.91
C PHE A 67 -2.66 19.88 -12.12
N THR A 68 -2.62 20.93 -12.92
CA THR A 68 -3.50 21.12 -14.10
C THR A 68 -2.74 21.62 -15.33
N GLU A 69 -1.44 21.85 -15.20
CA GLU A 69 -0.58 22.32 -16.30
C GLU A 69 -0.02 21.13 -17.08
N GLY A 70 0.68 21.39 -18.19
CA GLY A 70 1.32 20.36 -18.99
C GLY A 70 1.66 20.83 -20.39
N THR A 71 2.59 20.14 -21.03
CA THR A 71 2.98 20.43 -22.43
C THR A 71 2.34 19.38 -23.34
N ALA A 72 1.69 19.84 -24.42
CA ALA A 72 1.02 18.94 -25.35
C ALA A 72 2.02 17.95 -25.96
N ARG A 73 1.65 16.66 -25.97
CA ARG A 73 2.46 15.55 -26.49
C ARG A 73 3.76 15.27 -25.72
N GLU A 74 3.88 15.78 -24.50
CA GLU A 74 5.02 15.52 -23.63
C GLU A 74 4.57 14.96 -22.27
N TYR A 75 5.44 14.20 -21.62
CA TYR A 75 5.29 13.85 -20.22
C TYR A 75 5.90 14.94 -19.35
N VAL A 76 5.09 15.48 -18.44
CA VAL A 76 5.55 16.50 -17.48
C VAL A 76 5.56 15.91 -16.08
N THR A 77 6.73 15.91 -15.43
CA THR A 77 6.85 15.52 -14.02
C THR A 77 6.25 16.60 -13.12
N PHE A 78 5.10 16.32 -12.52
CA PHE A 78 4.41 17.24 -11.60
C PHE A 78 4.70 16.96 -10.12
N LEU A 79 5.18 15.76 -9.79
CA LEU A 79 5.53 15.35 -8.43
C LEU A 79 6.65 14.31 -8.47
N THR A 80 7.75 14.61 -7.79
CA THR A 80 8.72 13.58 -7.37
C THR A 80 8.37 13.22 -5.94
N VAL A 81 7.95 11.97 -5.68
CA VAL A 81 7.57 11.53 -4.34
C VAL A 81 8.82 11.54 -3.44
N PRO A 82 8.89 12.41 -2.42
CA PRO A 82 10.07 12.46 -1.56
C PRO A 82 10.24 11.15 -0.78
N PRO A 83 11.47 10.76 -0.43
CA PRO A 83 11.71 9.70 0.54
C PRO A 83 10.90 9.93 1.82
N GLN A 84 10.51 8.85 2.50
CA GLN A 84 9.70 8.88 3.73
C GLN A 84 8.25 9.35 3.55
N SER A 85 7.80 9.69 2.34
CA SER A 85 6.38 9.93 2.09
C SER A 85 5.57 8.65 2.34
N THR A 86 4.49 8.78 3.10
CA THR A 86 3.58 7.68 3.43
C THR A 86 2.17 7.99 2.95
N ASN A 87 1.36 6.95 2.75
CA ASN A 87 -0.04 7.06 2.33
C ASN A 87 -0.25 8.00 1.11
N VAL A 88 0.63 7.88 0.11
CA VAL A 88 0.60 8.70 -1.10
C VAL A 88 -0.56 8.27 -1.99
N ARG A 89 -1.43 9.22 -2.35
CA ARG A 89 -2.55 9.00 -3.26
C ARG A 89 -2.54 10.07 -4.36
N ILE A 90 -2.56 9.61 -5.60
CA ILE A 90 -2.61 10.45 -6.80
C ILE A 90 -3.84 10.03 -7.60
N SER A 91 -4.62 11.00 -8.07
CA SER A 91 -5.82 10.75 -8.88
C SER A 91 -5.91 11.77 -10.01
N ASN A 92 -6.08 11.29 -11.24
CA ASN A 92 -6.40 12.12 -12.39
C ASN A 92 -7.91 12.09 -12.64
N ASN A 93 -8.58 13.21 -12.41
CA ASN A 93 -10.03 13.34 -12.60
C ASN A 93 -10.42 13.78 -14.02
N GLN A 94 -9.44 14.08 -14.89
CA GLN A 94 -9.65 14.52 -16.27
C GLN A 94 -8.83 13.66 -17.25
N ALA A 95 -9.02 12.34 -17.17
CA ALA A 95 -8.24 11.35 -17.91
C ALA A 95 -8.68 11.10 -19.37
N VAL A 96 -9.60 11.90 -19.92
CA VAL A 96 -10.10 11.71 -21.30
C VAL A 96 -8.99 11.98 -22.32
N PHE A 97 -8.19 13.02 -22.07
CA PHE A 97 -7.11 13.47 -22.97
C PHE A 97 -5.75 13.56 -22.26
N SER A 98 -5.63 12.96 -21.07
CA SER A 98 -4.40 12.92 -20.28
C SER A 98 -4.29 11.59 -19.53
N HIS A 99 -3.07 11.21 -19.15
CA HIS A 99 -2.79 10.01 -18.38
C HIS A 99 -1.64 10.24 -17.40
N LEU A 100 -1.55 9.38 -16.39
CA LEU A 100 -0.48 9.33 -15.39
C LEU A 100 0.44 8.14 -15.64
#